data_AF-K7KX29-F1
#
_entry.id   AF-K7KX29-F1
#
_cell.length_a   1.000
_cell.length_b   1.000
_cell.length_c   1.000
_cell.angle_alpha   90.00
_cell.angle_beta   90.00
_cell.angle_gamma   90.00
#
_symmetry.space_group_name_H-M   'P 1'
#
loop_
_entity.id
_entity.type
_entity.pdbx_description
1 polymer ?
#
loop_
_entity_poly.entity_id
_entity_poly.type
_entity_poly.pdbx_seq_one_letter_code
_entity_poly.pdbx_strand_id
1 'polypeptide(L)'
;MASSLDDNFNLLSPEQQELVKVLLDNGQEHLFRDWPAPGVDDNHKKAFFDQLTQLDSSYPGGLESYIKNAKRLLADSKAGINPFDGFTPSVPTGETLAFGDESYIKFEEAGVLEARLLLFLLPVVLASV
;
A
#
# COMPACT_ATOMS: atom_id res chain seq x y z
N MET A 1 26.61 11.37 -8.26
CA MET A 1 25.68 10.27 -8.57
C MET A 1 26.53 9.01 -8.83
N ALA A 2 26.01 7.81 -8.60
CA ALA A 2 26.75 6.58 -8.93
C ALA A 2 26.96 6.56 -10.45
N SER A 3 28.18 6.28 -10.91
CA SER A 3 28.57 6.38 -12.34
C SER A 3 27.64 5.61 -13.28
N SER A 4 27.00 4.54 -12.80
CA SER A 4 26.03 3.75 -13.56
C SER A 4 24.73 4.49 -13.88
N LEU A 5 24.26 5.39 -13.01
CA LEU A 5 23.00 6.10 -13.22
C LEU A 5 23.17 7.24 -14.22
N ASP A 6 24.29 7.98 -14.17
CA ASP A 6 24.54 9.14 -15.03
C ASP A 6 24.48 8.74 -16.53
N ASP A 7 25.07 7.60 -16.87
CA ASP A 7 25.06 7.08 -18.25
C ASP A 7 23.65 6.65 -18.69
N ASN A 8 22.86 6.07 -17.78
CA ASN A 8 21.51 5.57 -18.06
C ASN A 8 20.42 6.65 -17.96
N PHE A 9 20.71 7.81 -17.36
CA PHE A 9 19.72 8.86 -17.08
C PHE A 9 19.04 9.39 -18.36
N ASN A 10 19.79 9.41 -19.47
CA ASN A 10 19.30 9.84 -20.78
C ASN A 10 18.35 8.84 -21.46
N LEU A 11 18.24 7.61 -20.95
CA LEU A 11 17.28 6.60 -21.45
C LEU A 11 15.86 6.85 -20.94
N LEU A 12 15.71 7.71 -19.93
CA LEU A 12 14.49 7.90 -19.15
C LEU A 12 13.66 9.09 -19.69
N SER A 13 12.34 8.99 -19.57
CA SER A 13 11.46 10.14 -19.83
C SER A 13 11.65 11.25 -18.78
N PRO A 14 11.25 12.51 -19.06
CA PRO A 14 11.34 13.58 -18.07
C PRO A 14 10.62 13.28 -16.74
N GLU A 15 9.50 12.55 -16.79
CA GLU A 15 8.77 12.10 -15.60
C GLU A 15 9.59 11.08 -14.79
N GLN A 16 10.16 10.09 -15.46
CA GLN A 16 11.01 9.08 -14.82
C GLN A 16 12.29 9.69 -14.24
N GLN A 17 12.86 10.70 -14.91
CA GLN A 17 14.00 11.46 -14.39
C GLN A 17 13.66 12.21 -13.10
N GLU A 18 12.44 12.71 -12.96
CA GLU A 18 11.99 13.34 -11.71
C GLU A 18 11.82 12.28 -10.61
N LEU A 19 11.26 11.12 -10.93
CA LEU A 19 11.18 9.99 -9.98
C LEU A 19 12.56 9.54 -9.50
N VAL A 20 13.58 9.55 -10.36
CA VAL A 20 14.97 9.29 -9.94
C VAL A 20 15.40 10.28 -8.86
N LYS A 21 15.17 11.57 -9.05
CA LYS A 21 15.53 12.60 -8.05
C LYS A 21 14.81 12.34 -6.73
N VAL A 22 13.50 12.09 -6.78
CA VAL A 22 12.69 11.75 -5.59
C VAL A 22 13.28 10.56 -4.84
N LEU A 23 13.66 9.49 -5.55
CA LEU A 23 14.26 8.29 -4.97
C LEU A 23 15.63 8.58 -4.35
N LEU A 24 16.50 9.31 -5.05
CA LEU A 24 17.82 9.69 -4.55
C LEU A 24 17.71 10.57 -3.30
N ASP A 25 16.85 11.59 -3.32
CA ASP A 25 16.62 12.51 -2.19
C ASP A 25 16.06 11.78 -0.96
N ASN A 26 15.44 10.61 -1.16
CA ASN A 26 14.90 9.76 -0.09
C ASN A 26 15.82 8.60 0.32
N GLY A 27 17.07 8.57 -0.16
CA GLY A 27 18.10 7.59 0.22
C GLY A 27 17.93 6.22 -0.44
N GLN A 28 17.39 6.18 -1.66
CA GLN A 28 17.17 4.95 -2.43
C GLN A 28 18.24 4.72 -3.51
N GLU A 29 19.48 5.18 -3.30
CA GLU A 29 20.56 5.10 -4.29
C GLU A 29 20.95 3.66 -4.62
N HIS A 30 20.70 2.73 -3.70
CA HIS A 30 20.96 1.31 -3.88
C HIS A 30 20.14 0.68 -5.02
N LEU A 31 19.01 1.27 -5.41
CA LEU A 31 18.18 0.80 -6.53
C LEU A 31 18.92 0.88 -7.88
N PHE A 32 19.89 1.79 -7.98
CA PHE A 32 20.66 2.07 -9.19
C PHE A 32 22.10 1.55 -9.11
N ARG A 33 22.47 0.96 -7.97
CA ARG A 33 23.79 0.35 -7.77
C ARG A 33 23.86 -0.86 -8.71
N ASP A 34 24.95 -0.94 -9.46
CA ASP A 34 25.26 -2.06 -10.37
C ASP A 34 24.39 -2.16 -11.64
N TRP A 35 23.75 -1.06 -12.05
CA TRP A 35 23.09 -1.00 -13.35
C TRP A 35 24.10 -1.18 -14.49
N PRO A 36 23.81 -2.03 -15.50
CA PRO A 36 24.68 -2.20 -16.63
C PRO A 36 24.72 -0.93 -17.49
N ALA A 37 25.76 -0.78 -18.30
CA ALA A 37 25.93 0.35 -19.21
C ALA A 37 24.73 0.48 -20.19
N PRO A 38 24.50 1.68 -20.75
CA PRO A 38 23.48 1.87 -21.79
C PRO A 38 23.66 0.88 -22.96
N GLY A 39 22.55 0.37 -23.49
CA GLY A 39 22.50 -0.65 -24.53
C GLY A 39 22.47 -2.09 -24.01
N VAL A 40 22.71 -2.31 -22.71
CA VAL A 40 22.62 -3.63 -22.06
C VAL A 40 21.40 -3.64 -21.14
N ASP A 41 20.47 -4.57 -21.37
CA ASP A 41 19.24 -4.74 -20.58
C ASP A 41 18.36 -3.49 -20.44
N ASP A 42 18.42 -2.57 -21.40
CA ASP A 42 17.64 -1.32 -21.37
C ASP A 42 16.13 -1.56 -21.29
N ASN A 43 15.62 -2.67 -21.83
CA ASN A 43 14.21 -3.04 -21.69
C ASN A 43 13.84 -3.36 -20.23
N HIS A 44 14.73 -4.01 -19.47
CA HIS A 44 14.52 -4.28 -18.05
C HIS A 44 14.55 -2.98 -17.23
N LYS A 45 15.48 -2.07 -17.54
CA LYS A 45 15.56 -0.73 -16.91
C LYS A 45 14.28 0.08 -17.16
N LYS A 46 13.77 0.08 -18.40
CA LYS A 46 12.51 0.75 -18.75
C LYS A 46 11.32 0.14 -18.02
N ALA A 47 11.18 -1.19 -18.03
CA ALA A 47 10.12 -1.89 -17.31
C ALA A 47 10.15 -1.60 -15.79
N PHE A 48 11.34 -1.50 -15.20
CA PHE A 48 11.49 -1.09 -13.80
C PHE A 48 10.96 0.33 -13.55
N PHE A 49 11.26 1.30 -14.43
CA PHE A 49 10.71 2.64 -14.27
C PHE A 49 9.22 2.73 -14.57
N ASP A 50 8.69 1.91 -15.47
CA ASP A 50 7.24 1.82 -15.69
C ASP A 50 6.53 1.33 -14.42
N GLN A 51 7.12 0.37 -13.70
CA GLN A 51 6.63 -0.06 -12.38
C GLN A 51 6.71 1.08 -11.35
N LEU A 52 7.82 1.83 -11.31
CA LEU A 52 7.95 2.96 -10.40
C LEU A 52 6.91 4.06 -10.67
N THR A 53 6.66 4.40 -11.93
CA THR A 53 5.62 5.37 -12.32
C THR A 53 4.22 4.89 -11.93
N GLN A 54 3.92 3.59 -12.12
CA GLN A 54 2.66 3.02 -11.68
C GLN A 54 2.52 3.08 -10.14
N LEU A 55 3.57 2.73 -9.40
CA LEU A 55 3.55 2.77 -7.94
C LEU A 55 3.37 4.19 -7.41
N ASP A 56 4.11 5.15 -7.96
CA ASP A 56 4.03 6.56 -7.59
C ASP A 56 2.62 7.13 -7.81
N SER A 57 2.01 6.85 -8.97
CA SER A 57 0.64 7.30 -9.26
C SER A 57 -0.45 6.59 -8.43
N SER A 58 -0.18 5.37 -7.96
CA SER A 58 -1.16 4.57 -7.20
C SER A 58 -1.21 4.88 -5.69
N TYR A 59 -0.19 5.54 -5.14
CA TYR A 59 -0.09 5.82 -3.71
C TYR A 59 -0.41 7.29 -3.41
N PRO A 60 -1.29 7.61 -2.45
CA PRO A 60 -1.56 8.99 -2.06
C PRO A 60 -0.27 9.72 -1.63
N GLY A 61 0.12 10.74 -2.39
CA GLY A 61 1.37 11.49 -2.18
C GLY A 61 2.64 10.84 -2.72
N GLY A 62 2.51 9.81 -3.57
CA GLY A 62 3.61 9.19 -4.30
C GLY A 62 4.55 8.34 -3.45
N LEU A 63 5.62 7.88 -4.09
CA LEU A 63 6.71 7.11 -3.48
C LEU A 63 7.40 7.89 -2.37
N GLU A 64 7.48 9.22 -2.48
CA GLU A 64 8.01 10.07 -1.40
C GLU A 64 7.22 9.87 -0.10
N SER A 65 5.88 9.96 -0.18
CA SER A 65 5.01 9.76 0.98
C SER A 65 5.06 8.32 1.48
N TYR A 66 5.14 7.34 0.58
CA TYR A 66 5.32 5.94 0.95
C TYR A 66 6.59 5.72 1.79
N ILE A 67 7.73 6.25 1.33
CA ILE A 67 9.02 6.11 2.04
C ILE A 67 8.99 6.82 3.40
N LYS A 68 8.44 8.04 3.45
CA LYS A 68 8.28 8.78 4.72
C LYS A 68 7.40 8.03 5.71
N ASN A 69 6.27 7.50 5.25
CA ASN A 69 5.35 6.70 6.07
C ASN A 69 6.03 5.42 6.57
N ALA A 70 6.75 4.70 5.70
CA ALA A 70 7.48 3.49 6.09
C ALA A 70 8.53 3.77 7.17
N LYS A 71 9.35 4.83 7.00
CA LYS A 71 10.33 5.26 8.01
C LYS A 71 9.67 5.59 9.36
N ARG A 72 8.54 6.32 9.34
CA ARG A 72 7.76 6.63 10.55
C ARG A 72 7.23 5.35 11.21
N LEU A 73 6.54 4.49 10.46
CA LEU A 73 5.95 3.25 10.99
C LEU A 73 6.99 2.31 11.60
N LEU A 74 8.18 2.22 11.00
CA LEU A 74 9.29 1.45 11.57
C LEU A 74 9.83 2.08 12.86
N ALA A 75 9.94 3.41 12.92
CA ALA A 75 10.34 4.11 14.14
C ALA A 75 9.32 3.95 15.27
N ASP A 76 8.03 4.09 14.96
CA ASP A 76 6.93 3.92 15.91
C ASP A 76 6.86 2.48 16.43
N SER A 77 7.02 1.49 15.54
CA SER A 77 7.10 0.08 15.90
C SER A 77 8.29 -0.20 16.82
N LYS A 78 9.48 0.37 16.53
CA LYS A 78 10.66 0.26 17.40
C LYS A 78 10.44 0.89 18.77
N ALA A 79 9.71 2.01 18.83
CA ALA A 79 9.38 2.70 20.07
C ALA A 79 8.23 2.04 20.86
N GLY A 80 7.58 1.00 20.30
CA GLY A 80 6.45 0.33 20.94
C GLY A 80 5.17 1.18 20.97
N ILE A 81 5.05 2.16 20.08
CA ILE A 81 3.87 3.03 20.00
C ILE A 81 2.70 2.23 19.42
N ASN A 82 1.64 2.07 20.21
CA ASN A 82 0.38 1.48 19.74
C ASN A 82 -0.59 2.62 19.39
N PRO A 83 -1.03 2.77 18.12
CA PRO A 83 -1.99 3.80 17.74
C PRO A 83 -3.36 3.63 18.40
N PHE A 84 -3.63 2.46 19.00
CA PHE A 84 -4.85 2.16 19.75
C PHE A 84 -4.66 2.22 21.27
N ASP A 85 -3.55 2.77 21.76
CA ASP A 85 -3.37 2.95 23.21
C ASP A 85 -4.47 3.87 23.78
N GLY A 86 -4.99 3.52 24.96
CA GLY A 86 -6.17 4.15 25.55
C GLY A 86 -7.53 3.65 25.04
N PHE A 87 -7.57 2.83 23.97
CA PHE A 87 -8.78 2.13 23.57
C PHE A 87 -8.85 0.77 24.27
N THR A 88 -10.01 0.45 24.83
CA THR A 88 -10.29 -0.88 25.39
C THR A 88 -11.30 -1.57 24.50
N PRO A 89 -10.96 -2.70 23.85
CA PRO A 89 -11.93 -3.46 23.08
C PRO A 89 -13.02 -3.98 24.01
N SER A 90 -14.27 -3.90 23.57
CA SER A 90 -15.39 -4.53 24.25
C SER A 90 -16.09 -5.48 23.29
N VAL A 91 -16.52 -6.62 23.84
CA VAL A 91 -17.42 -7.52 23.14
C VAL A 91 -18.85 -7.12 23.54
N PRO A 92 -19.71 -6.70 22.61
CA PRO A 92 -21.10 -6.43 22.95
C PRO A 92 -21.77 -7.71 23.43
N THR A 93 -22.65 -7.60 24.43
CA THR A 93 -23.48 -8.74 24.84
C THR A 93 -24.39 -9.13 23.69
N GLY A 94 -24.17 -10.32 23.14
CA GLY A 94 -25.09 -10.94 22.19
C GLY A 94 -26.08 -11.85 22.91
N GLU A 95 -27.06 -12.32 22.16
CA GLU A 95 -28.02 -13.33 22.61
C GLU A 95 -28.10 -14.47 21.59
N THR A 96 -28.39 -15.67 22.08
CA THR A 96 -28.73 -16.81 21.21
C THR A 96 -30.25 -16.82 21.06
N LEU A 97 -30.72 -16.56 19.85
CA LEU A 97 -32.14 -16.54 19.51
C LEU A 97 -32.59 -17.95 19.10
N ALA A 98 -33.76 -18.40 19.56
CA ALA A 98 -34.32 -19.65 19.07
C ALA A 98 -35.04 -19.38 17.74
N PHE A 99 -34.71 -20.18 16.72
CA PHE A 99 -35.29 -20.00 15.39
C PHE A 99 -36.82 -19.99 15.45
N GLY A 100 -37.43 -18.92 14.92
CA GLY A 100 -38.88 -18.75 14.85
C GLY A 100 -39.56 -18.23 16.12
N ASP A 101 -38.81 -17.90 17.18
CA ASP A 101 -39.38 -17.18 18.32
C ASP A 101 -39.65 -15.69 17.99
N GLU A 102 -40.39 -15.00 18.87
CA GLU A 102 -40.78 -13.61 18.66
C GLU A 102 -39.55 -12.67 18.55
N SER A 103 -38.49 -12.95 19.31
CA SER A 103 -37.25 -12.18 19.28
C SER A 103 -36.50 -12.41 17.96
N TYR A 104 -36.40 -13.66 17.51
CA TYR A 104 -35.80 -14.05 16.23
C TYR A 104 -36.48 -13.32 15.09
N ILE A 105 -37.82 -13.38 15.00
CA ILE A 105 -38.59 -12.72 13.94
C ILE A 105 -38.37 -11.21 13.99
N LYS A 106 -38.43 -10.60 15.18
CA LYS A 106 -38.19 -9.16 15.36
C LYS A 106 -36.80 -8.72 14.88
N PHE A 107 -35.76 -9.46 15.24
CA PHE A 107 -34.39 -9.12 14.83
C PHE A 107 -34.11 -9.46 13.36
N GLU A 108 -34.73 -10.50 12.82
CA GLU A 108 -34.67 -10.84 11.39
C GLU A 108 -35.33 -9.74 10.55
N GLU A 109 -36.52 -9.26 10.92
CA GLU A 109 -37.19 -8.16 10.24
C GLU A 109 -36.37 -6.87 10.27
N ALA A 110 -35.83 -6.49 11.45
CA ALA A 110 -34.94 -5.35 11.59
C ALA A 110 -33.67 -5.52 10.74
N GLY A 111 -33.05 -6.70 10.79
CA GLY A 111 -31.86 -7.03 10.00
C GLY A 111 -32.11 -6.94 8.49
N VAL A 112 -33.24 -7.44 8.00
CA VAL A 112 -33.64 -7.37 6.57
C VAL A 112 -33.93 -5.93 6.13
N LEU A 113 -34.49 -5.10 7.00
CA LEU A 113 -34.68 -3.66 6.72
C LEU A 113 -33.33 -2.94 6.57
N GLU A 114 -32.41 -3.15 7.51
CA GLU A 114 -31.08 -2.55 7.50
C GLU A 114 -30.18 -3.11 6.39
N ALA A 115 -30.33 -4.39 6.05
CA ALA A 115 -29.55 -5.06 4.99
C ALA A 115 -29.74 -4.40 3.60
N ARG A 116 -30.83 -3.64 3.40
CA ARG A 116 -31.05 -2.84 2.18
C ARG A 116 -30.01 -1.74 1.98
N LEU A 117 -29.33 -1.31 3.05
CA LEU A 117 -28.29 -0.29 3.04
C LEU A 117 -26.89 -0.89 3.30
N LEU A 118 -26.79 -2.22 3.41
CA LEU A 118 -25.55 -2.90 3.75
C LEU A 118 -24.73 -3.21 2.50
N LEU A 119 -23.43 -2.86 2.55
CA LEU A 119 -22.44 -3.28 1.56
C LEU A 119 -21.58 -4.41 2.16
N PHE A 120 -21.48 -5.52 1.44
CA PHE A 120 -20.55 -6.61 1.79
C PHE A 120 -19.24 -6.44 1.01
N LEU A 121 -18.12 -6.56 1.72
CA LEU A 121 -16.78 -6.60 1.14
C LEU A 121 -16.16 -7.96 1.44
N LEU A 122 -15.80 -8.70 0.39
CA LEU A 122 -15.10 -9.97 0.49
C LEU A 122 -13.64 -9.74 0.08
N PRO A 123 -12.69 -9.74 1.04
CA PRO A 123 -11.27 -9.67 0.69
C PRO A 123 -10.85 -10.99 0.05
N VAL A 124 -10.66 -10.97 -1.27
CA VAL A 124 -10.13 -12.12 -2.03
C VAL A 124 -8.67 -11.85 -2.35
N VAL A 125 -7.78 -12.69 -1.82
CA VAL A 125 -6.37 -12.72 -2.24
C VAL A 125 -6.28 -13.72 -3.39
N LEU A 126 -6.17 -13.21 -4.62
CA LEU A 126 -5.81 -14.05 -5.76
C LEU A 126 -4.32 -14.38 -5.66
N ALA A 127 -4.01 -15.53 -5.06
CA ALA A 127 -2.68 -16.11 -5.15
C ALA A 127 -2.51 -16.66 -6.58
N SER A 128 -1.99 -15.84 -7.49
CA SER A 128 -1.42 -16.34 -8.74
C SER A 128 -0.09 -17.00 -8.39
N VAL A 129 -0.08 -18.34 -8.43
CA VAL A 129 1.12 -19.18 -8.35
C VAL A 129 1.83 -19.22 -9.71
#